data_AF-A0A246GFE0-F1
#
_entry.id   AF-A0A246GFE0-F1
#
_cell.length_a   1.000
_cell.length_b   1.000
_cell.length_c   1.000
_cell.angle_alpha   90.00
_cell.angle_beta   90.00
_cell.angle_gamma   90.00
#
_symmetry.space_group_name_H-M   'P 1'
#
loop_
_entity.id
_entity.type
_entity.pdbx_description
1 polymer ?
#
loop_
_entity_poly.entity_id
_entity_poly.type
_entity_poly.pdbx_seq_one_letter_code
_entity_poly.pdbx_strand_id
1 'polypeptide(L)'
;MEKSNLNTTNPNHYIFETKHLKISILGGIRFNNLEALRVTLGIQKLKSEQVLRQNIDLYNDTSIEKLTRKIAERLEIGTAIVRRDLDQLTNELEQFRLQEVEQQGKLYEKQVKVLTEKEIKEAKEFLAQDKLIDKTQELIGKSGVIGEEINRLLMYLIFTSRKTNNPLHCISLGSSGAGKTHLQSKVSELIPEEDKIEMTVLSPNAFYYFNRTELQNKLILIEDLDGAESVLYPLRELQSKKKITKTVVHKDKKGTTKTIHLTVEGPVSVSGCTTQESIYEDNSNRSFLLYIDESQEQDEKIMFYQRQLSAGKVNYEEEIRTKQLIQNAQRLLKTVSVRNPYAMYLALPVAVFKPRRTNAHYLQFIEAITFYKQYQKFHHIDKETGEEYIETSIEDIQEANELIKEVLLRKSDSLTGACRNHLENLKEYLKKQNQTQFTNSEIRRNLRVKETTLRRYNNQLLLENYIKKVQNKTTKAYAYEITNPEEYQDLKATIDIALQQCIAQIHLANEPTTNHSKVARTKPTKSIR
;
A
#
# COMPACT_ATOMS: atom_id res chain seq x y z
N MET A 1 -38.91 -27.60 6.12
CA MET A 1 -38.61 -26.29 5.51
C MET A 1 -39.91 -25.73 5.00
N GLU A 2 -40.47 -24.73 5.70
CA GLU A 2 -41.61 -23.98 5.15
C GLU A 2 -41.15 -23.27 3.88
N LYS A 3 -41.98 -23.33 2.84
CA LYS A 3 -41.71 -22.69 1.55
C LYS A 3 -41.74 -21.17 1.79
N SER A 4 -40.64 -20.46 1.53
CA SER A 4 -40.63 -18.99 1.62
C SER A 4 -41.70 -18.42 0.68
N ASN A 5 -42.47 -17.46 1.19
CA ASN A 5 -43.56 -16.83 0.45
C ASN A 5 -43.06 -15.70 -0.45
N LEU A 6 -41.77 -15.35 -0.36
CA LEU A 6 -41.08 -14.36 -1.16
C LEU A 6 -40.44 -15.00 -2.42
N ASN A 7 -40.86 -14.51 -3.58
CA ASN A 7 -40.25 -14.81 -4.86
C ASN A 7 -39.36 -13.63 -5.31
N THR A 8 -38.06 -13.90 -5.43
CA THR A 8 -37.02 -12.93 -5.82
C THR A 8 -36.40 -13.18 -7.19
N THR A 9 -36.98 -14.05 -8.03
CA THR A 9 -36.40 -14.43 -9.33
C THR A 9 -36.19 -13.25 -10.29
N ASN A 10 -37.00 -12.18 -10.16
CA ASN A 10 -36.81 -10.95 -10.90
C ASN A 10 -36.20 -9.87 -9.99
N PRO A 11 -34.94 -9.42 -10.22
CA PRO A 11 -34.25 -8.44 -9.36
C PRO A 11 -34.96 -7.08 -9.26
N ASN A 12 -35.78 -6.72 -10.25
CA ASN A 12 -36.51 -5.45 -10.28
C ASN A 12 -37.96 -5.57 -9.78
N HIS A 13 -38.41 -6.78 -9.42
CA HIS A 13 -39.79 -7.02 -9.03
C HIS A 13 -39.93 -8.28 -8.16
N TYR A 14 -39.97 -8.10 -6.84
CA TYR A 14 -40.20 -9.20 -5.91
C TYR A 14 -41.70 -9.35 -5.62
N ILE A 15 -42.13 -10.58 -5.38
CA ILE A 15 -43.53 -10.91 -5.10
C ILE A 15 -43.60 -11.69 -3.79
N PHE A 16 -44.41 -11.21 -2.86
CA PHE A 16 -44.70 -11.87 -1.60
C PHE A 16 -46.20 -12.17 -1.52
N GLU A 17 -46.56 -13.44 -1.44
CA GLU A 17 -47.96 -13.87 -1.43
C GLU A 17 -48.30 -14.57 -0.12
N THR A 18 -49.33 -14.07 0.58
CA THR A 18 -49.91 -14.69 1.77
C THR A 18 -51.31 -15.23 1.45
N LYS A 19 -51.99 -15.79 2.46
CA LYS A 19 -53.40 -16.24 2.31
C LYS A 19 -54.37 -15.09 1.97
N HIS A 20 -54.01 -13.83 2.22
CA HIS A 20 -54.91 -12.68 2.10
C HIS A 20 -54.39 -11.59 1.16
N LEU A 21 -53.07 -11.42 1.09
CA LEU A 21 -52.43 -10.34 0.37
C LEU A 21 -51.44 -10.86 -0.68
N LYS A 22 -51.40 -10.16 -1.80
CA LYS A 22 -50.29 -10.17 -2.75
C LYS A 22 -49.58 -8.84 -2.64
N ILE A 23 -48.30 -8.87 -2.28
CA ILE A 23 -47.46 -7.68 -2.11
C ILE A 23 -46.33 -7.75 -3.13
N SER A 24 -46.30 -6.80 -4.07
CA SER A 24 -45.19 -6.60 -4.98
C SER A 24 -44.22 -5.54 -4.46
N ILE A 25 -42.93 -5.80 -4.61
CA ILE A 25 -41.86 -4.84 -4.31
C ILE A 25 -41.34 -4.34 -5.65
N LEU A 26 -41.70 -3.11 -6.00
CA LEU A 26 -41.35 -2.48 -7.27
C LEU A 26 -39.94 -1.87 -7.19
N GLY A 27 -39.06 -2.25 -8.11
CA GLY A 27 -37.68 -1.76 -8.18
C GLY A 27 -36.69 -2.50 -7.26
N GLY A 28 -37.09 -3.65 -6.69
CA GLY A 28 -36.24 -4.46 -5.81
C GLY A 28 -35.93 -3.79 -4.46
N ILE A 29 -34.85 -4.23 -3.83
CA ILE A 29 -34.33 -3.66 -2.57
C ILE A 29 -32.87 -3.22 -2.73
N ARG A 30 -32.43 -2.28 -1.89
CA ARG A 30 -31.03 -1.85 -1.83
C ARG A 30 -30.25 -2.69 -0.82
N PHE A 31 -29.06 -3.16 -1.20
CA PHE A 31 -28.22 -3.98 -0.33
C PHE A 31 -27.28 -3.12 0.56
N ASN A 32 -26.87 -1.93 0.09
CA ASN A 32 -25.74 -1.15 0.64
C ASN A 32 -26.00 -0.40 1.96
N ASN A 33 -27.25 -0.17 2.38
CA ASN A 33 -27.57 0.63 3.59
C ASN A 33 -28.41 -0.18 4.59
N LEU A 34 -27.78 -1.00 5.43
CA LEU A 34 -28.45 -1.97 6.31
C LEU A 34 -29.34 -1.33 7.40
N GLU A 35 -29.21 -0.03 7.64
CA GLU A 35 -29.96 0.70 8.67
C GLU A 35 -31.38 1.11 8.24
N ALA A 36 -31.70 1.00 6.95
CA ALA A 36 -33.02 1.33 6.40
C ALA A 36 -33.48 0.30 5.36
N LEU A 37 -34.79 0.08 5.26
CA LEU A 37 -35.40 -0.81 4.26
C LEU A 37 -36.49 -0.07 3.49
N ARG A 38 -36.04 0.88 2.67
CA ARG A 38 -36.91 1.70 1.82
C ARG A 38 -37.32 0.95 0.55
N VAL A 39 -38.62 0.76 0.38
CA VAL A 39 -39.21 0.00 -0.72
C VAL A 39 -40.47 0.69 -1.25
N THR A 40 -40.83 0.36 -2.49
CA THR A 40 -42.12 0.73 -3.05
C THR A 40 -42.99 -0.51 -3.12
N LEU A 41 -44.03 -0.57 -2.29
CA LEU A 41 -44.95 -1.70 -2.20
C LEU A 41 -46.16 -1.48 -3.12
N GLY A 42 -46.57 -2.52 -3.84
CA GLY A 42 -47.88 -2.67 -4.46
C GLY A 42 -48.67 -3.76 -3.74
N ILE A 43 -49.68 -3.37 -2.95
CA ILE A 43 -50.41 -4.25 -2.06
C ILE A 43 -51.81 -4.49 -2.62
N GLN A 44 -52.18 -5.75 -2.76
CA GLN A 44 -53.41 -6.20 -3.39
C GLN A 44 -54.05 -7.29 -2.51
N LYS A 45 -55.38 -7.27 -2.37
CA LYS A 45 -56.12 -8.41 -1.84
C LYS A 45 -56.22 -9.49 -2.89
N LEU A 46 -56.02 -10.76 -2.53
CA LEU A 46 -56.14 -11.86 -3.48
C LEU A 46 -57.52 -11.83 -4.17
N LYS A 47 -57.52 -11.99 -5.49
CA LYS A 47 -58.72 -11.91 -6.37
C LYS A 47 -59.38 -10.53 -6.46
N SER A 48 -58.78 -9.47 -5.89
CA SER A 48 -59.18 -8.08 -6.12
C SER A 48 -58.28 -7.45 -7.19
N GLU A 49 -58.84 -6.53 -7.98
CA GLU A 49 -58.10 -5.71 -8.95
C GLU A 49 -57.51 -4.43 -8.33
N GLN A 50 -57.90 -4.11 -7.09
CA GLN A 50 -57.45 -2.88 -6.43
C GLN A 50 -56.03 -3.06 -5.88
N VAL A 51 -55.11 -2.23 -6.35
CA VAL A 51 -53.71 -2.21 -5.91
C VAL A 51 -53.39 -0.89 -5.20
N LEU A 52 -53.02 -0.97 -3.93
CA LEU A 52 -52.51 0.14 -3.15
C LEU A 52 -51.00 0.26 -3.36
N ARG A 53 -50.53 1.40 -3.87
CA ARG A 53 -49.09 1.68 -3.99
C ARG A 53 -48.61 2.63 -2.92
N GLN A 54 -47.52 2.29 -2.24
CA GLN A 54 -46.93 3.13 -1.19
C GLN A 54 -45.41 3.00 -1.15
N ASN A 55 -44.70 4.13 -1.09
CA ASN A 55 -43.29 4.15 -0.72
C ASN A 55 -43.18 4.21 0.81
N ILE A 56 -42.37 3.33 1.39
CA ILE A 56 -42.25 3.18 2.84
C ILE A 56 -40.86 2.67 3.23
N ASP A 57 -40.40 3.05 4.41
CA ASP A 57 -39.30 2.39 5.10
C ASP A 57 -39.87 1.34 6.06
N LEU A 58 -39.62 0.06 5.78
CA LEU A 58 -40.17 -1.06 6.55
C LEU A 58 -39.61 -1.12 7.99
N TYR A 59 -38.56 -0.38 8.32
CA TYR A 59 -38.06 -0.29 9.70
C TYR A 59 -38.71 0.84 10.51
N ASN A 60 -39.54 1.67 9.88
CA ASN A 60 -40.23 2.77 10.55
C ASN A 60 -41.63 2.33 11.02
N ASP A 61 -41.74 1.99 12.30
CA ASP A 61 -42.99 1.51 12.92
C ASP A 61 -44.17 2.47 12.74
N THR A 62 -43.95 3.78 12.89
CA THR A 62 -45.00 4.80 12.71
C THR A 62 -45.54 4.80 11.28
N SER A 63 -44.69 4.54 10.30
CA SER A 63 -45.09 4.45 8.90
C SER A 63 -45.81 3.13 8.61
N ILE A 64 -45.37 2.02 9.21
CA ILE A 64 -46.05 0.73 9.09
C ILE A 64 -47.44 0.78 9.72
N GLU A 65 -47.61 1.42 10.87
CA GLU A 65 -48.93 1.55 11.51
C GLU A 65 -49.91 2.32 10.62
N LYS A 66 -49.48 3.45 10.04
CA LYS A 66 -50.29 4.23 9.09
C LYS A 66 -50.65 3.42 7.84
N LEU A 67 -49.68 2.67 7.30
CA LEU A 67 -49.91 1.80 6.15
C LEU A 67 -50.89 0.66 6.50
N THR A 68 -50.75 0.06 7.67
CA THR A 68 -51.62 -1.04 8.15
C THR A 68 -53.07 -0.60 8.21
N ARG A 69 -53.35 0.58 8.79
CA ARG A 69 -54.70 1.16 8.84
C ARG A 69 -55.25 1.43 7.43
N LYS A 70 -54.43 2.01 6.55
CA LYS A 70 -54.81 2.32 5.15
C LYS A 70 -55.13 1.07 4.33
N ILE A 71 -54.37 -0.02 4.52
CA ILE A 71 -54.63 -1.31 3.87
C ILE A 71 -55.91 -1.92 4.43
N ALA A 72 -56.08 -1.91 5.76
CA ALA A 72 -57.23 -2.50 6.42
C ALA A 72 -58.55 -1.84 5.99
N GLU A 73 -58.57 -0.50 5.91
CA GLU A 73 -59.73 0.27 5.45
C GLU A 73 -60.03 0.04 3.97
N ARG A 74 -59.02 0.09 3.10
CA ARG A 74 -59.25 0.05 1.64
C ARG A 74 -59.44 -1.35 1.08
N LEU A 75 -58.82 -2.36 1.68
CA LEU A 75 -58.89 -3.74 1.22
C LEU A 75 -59.82 -4.59 2.09
N GLU A 76 -60.40 -4.02 3.15
CA GLU A 76 -61.31 -4.70 4.07
C GLU A 76 -60.67 -5.99 4.64
N ILE A 77 -59.47 -5.83 5.20
CA ILE A 77 -58.70 -6.91 5.83
C ILE A 77 -58.41 -6.49 7.27
N GLY A 78 -58.52 -7.41 8.22
CA GLY A 78 -58.23 -7.13 9.62
C GLY A 78 -56.81 -6.59 9.82
N THR A 79 -56.66 -5.53 10.60
CA THR A 79 -55.37 -4.87 10.90
C THR A 79 -54.32 -5.84 11.45
N ALA A 80 -54.74 -6.79 12.28
CA ALA A 80 -53.85 -7.83 12.82
C ALA A 80 -53.24 -8.73 11.73
N ILE A 81 -54.02 -9.06 10.69
CA ILE A 81 -53.56 -9.88 9.56
C ILE A 81 -52.57 -9.08 8.72
N VAL A 82 -52.93 -7.83 8.38
CA VAL A 82 -52.05 -6.94 7.61
C VAL A 82 -50.72 -6.73 8.32
N ARG A 83 -50.76 -6.48 9.63
CA ARG A 83 -49.55 -6.26 10.43
C ARG A 83 -48.65 -7.48 10.42
N ARG A 84 -49.21 -8.66 10.69
CA ARG A 84 -48.49 -9.94 10.64
C ARG A 84 -47.85 -10.18 9.27
N ASP A 85 -48.59 -9.95 8.19
CA ASP A 85 -48.11 -10.18 6.83
C ASP A 85 -47.00 -9.18 6.44
N LEU A 86 -47.06 -7.92 6.88
CA LEU A 86 -45.99 -6.93 6.70
C LEU A 86 -44.75 -7.25 7.54
N ASP A 87 -44.93 -7.72 8.77
CA ASP A 87 -43.82 -8.15 9.64
C ASP A 87 -43.14 -9.39 9.04
N GLN A 88 -43.90 -10.34 8.48
CA GLN A 88 -43.35 -11.51 7.78
C GLN A 88 -42.58 -11.10 6.52
N LEU A 89 -43.15 -10.20 5.69
CA LEU A 89 -42.47 -9.66 4.53
C LEU A 89 -41.12 -9.01 4.91
N THR A 90 -41.11 -8.23 5.98
CA THR A 90 -39.90 -7.53 6.46
C THR A 90 -38.82 -8.55 6.85
N ASN A 91 -39.19 -9.60 7.59
CA ASN A 91 -38.26 -10.67 7.96
C ASN A 91 -37.72 -11.44 6.74
N GLU A 92 -38.55 -11.76 5.75
CA GLU A 92 -38.10 -12.48 4.55
C GLU A 92 -37.18 -11.60 3.67
N LEU A 93 -37.48 -10.30 3.54
CA LEU A 93 -36.59 -9.34 2.86
C LEU A 93 -35.27 -9.14 3.60
N GLU A 94 -35.28 -9.10 4.93
CA GLU A 94 -34.05 -9.04 5.74
C GLU A 94 -33.17 -10.28 5.53
N GLN A 95 -33.77 -11.47 5.60
CA GLN A 95 -33.04 -12.73 5.38
C GLN A 95 -32.47 -12.81 3.97
N PHE A 96 -33.27 -12.49 2.94
CA PHE A 96 -32.82 -12.47 1.56
C PHE A 96 -31.68 -11.47 1.38
N ARG A 97 -31.80 -10.27 1.96
CA ARG A 97 -30.79 -9.23 1.89
C ARG A 97 -29.47 -9.63 2.55
N LEU A 98 -29.53 -10.28 3.71
CA LEU A 98 -28.34 -10.82 4.37
C LEU A 98 -27.70 -11.94 3.55
N GLN A 99 -28.50 -12.83 2.97
CA GLN A 99 -28.02 -13.91 2.10
C GLN A 99 -27.38 -13.38 0.82
N GLU A 100 -27.97 -12.37 0.17
CA GLU A 100 -27.38 -11.73 -1.01
C GLU A 100 -26.08 -11.00 -0.69
N VAL A 101 -26.00 -10.29 0.44
CA VAL A 101 -24.75 -9.66 0.90
C VAL A 101 -23.69 -10.72 1.19
N GLU A 102 -24.06 -11.84 1.80
CA GLU A 102 -23.15 -12.96 2.06
C GLU A 102 -22.74 -13.68 0.77
N GLN A 103 -23.65 -13.90 -0.17
CA GLN A 103 -23.37 -14.52 -1.47
C GLN A 103 -22.53 -13.62 -2.37
N GLN A 104 -22.81 -12.32 -2.40
CA GLN A 104 -21.95 -11.33 -3.06
C GLN A 104 -20.56 -11.35 -2.40
N GLY A 105 -20.49 -11.36 -1.07
CA GLY A 105 -19.24 -11.55 -0.33
C GLY A 105 -18.47 -12.81 -0.76
N LYS A 106 -19.16 -13.95 -0.92
CA LYS A 106 -18.57 -15.22 -1.40
C LYS A 106 -18.18 -15.19 -2.89
N LEU A 107 -18.91 -14.46 -3.74
CA LEU A 107 -18.57 -14.24 -5.15
C LEU A 107 -17.32 -13.35 -5.31
N TYR A 108 -17.03 -12.49 -4.33
CA TYR A 108 -15.82 -11.67 -4.26
C TYR A 108 -14.66 -12.30 -3.50
N GLU A 109 -14.83 -13.49 -2.88
CA GLU A 109 -13.70 -14.27 -2.39
C GLU A 109 -12.88 -14.76 -3.59
N LYS A 110 -11.87 -13.95 -3.96
CA LYS A 110 -10.92 -14.27 -5.02
C LYS A 110 -10.37 -15.69 -4.78
N GLN A 111 -10.68 -16.61 -5.69
CA GLN A 111 -10.23 -17.98 -5.57
C GLN A 111 -8.70 -18.02 -5.53
N VAL A 112 -8.14 -18.61 -4.48
CA VAL A 112 -6.70 -18.80 -4.35
C VAL A 112 -6.25 -19.78 -5.43
N LYS A 113 -5.34 -19.36 -6.30
CA LYS A 113 -4.83 -20.22 -7.36
C LYS A 113 -4.02 -21.37 -6.74
N VAL A 114 -4.43 -22.60 -7.03
CA VAL A 114 -3.63 -23.80 -6.70
C VAL A 114 -2.56 -23.98 -7.77
N LEU A 115 -1.30 -24.01 -7.36
CA LEU A 115 -0.16 -24.18 -8.26
C LEU A 115 -0.04 -25.64 -8.71
N THR A 116 0.29 -25.85 -9.98
CA THR A 116 0.69 -27.16 -10.51
C THR A 116 2.10 -27.54 -10.06
N GLU A 117 2.44 -28.83 -10.06
CA GLU A 117 3.80 -29.29 -9.70
C GLU A 117 4.90 -28.65 -10.55
N LYS A 118 4.62 -28.44 -11.84
CA LYS A 118 5.53 -27.75 -12.76
C LYS A 118 5.76 -26.29 -12.34
N GLU A 119 4.69 -25.56 -12.03
CA GLU A 119 4.79 -24.17 -11.58
C GLU A 119 5.50 -24.04 -10.23
N ILE A 120 5.26 -24.98 -9.31
CA ILE A 120 5.96 -25.03 -8.02
C ILE A 120 7.46 -25.24 -8.26
N LYS A 121 7.83 -26.17 -9.14
CA LYS A 121 9.23 -26.45 -9.47
C LYS A 121 9.90 -25.22 -10.09
N GLU A 122 9.31 -24.63 -11.12
CA GLU A 122 9.87 -23.44 -11.80
C GLU A 122 10.03 -22.25 -10.84
N ALA A 123 9.03 -21.97 -10.01
CA ALA A 123 9.08 -20.87 -9.05
C ALA A 123 10.08 -21.13 -7.91
N LYS A 124 10.21 -22.38 -7.44
CA LYS A 124 11.19 -22.76 -6.42
C LYS A 124 12.61 -22.71 -6.97
N GLU A 125 12.82 -23.18 -8.20
CA GLU A 125 14.10 -23.07 -8.89
C GLU A 125 14.51 -21.61 -9.01
N PHE A 126 13.60 -20.71 -9.41
CA PHE A 126 13.85 -19.28 -9.45
C PHE A 126 14.25 -18.70 -8.08
N LEU A 127 13.48 -18.98 -7.02
CA LEU A 127 13.76 -18.46 -5.67
C LEU A 127 15.07 -18.99 -5.07
N ALA A 128 15.57 -20.15 -5.52
CA ALA A 128 16.81 -20.74 -5.06
C ALA A 128 18.07 -20.24 -5.80
N GLN A 129 17.92 -19.37 -6.81
CA GLN A 129 19.04 -18.92 -7.63
C GLN A 129 19.92 -17.86 -6.97
N ASP A 130 21.24 -17.97 -7.13
CA ASP A 130 22.18 -16.91 -6.75
C ASP A 130 21.83 -15.56 -7.43
N LYS A 131 22.16 -14.47 -6.75
CA LYS A 131 21.83 -13.08 -7.15
C LYS A 131 20.34 -12.89 -7.44
N LEU A 132 19.50 -13.39 -6.54
CA LEU A 132 18.05 -13.36 -6.72
C LEU A 132 17.52 -11.94 -6.93
N ILE A 133 18.05 -10.95 -6.20
CA ILE A 133 17.61 -9.55 -6.32
C ILE A 133 17.82 -9.01 -7.75
N ASP A 134 19.01 -9.19 -8.32
CA ASP A 134 19.33 -8.77 -9.69
C ASP A 134 18.41 -9.45 -10.71
N LYS A 135 18.21 -10.77 -10.56
CA LYS A 135 17.37 -11.55 -11.48
C LYS A 135 15.90 -11.17 -11.35
N THR A 136 15.42 -10.91 -10.14
CA THR A 136 14.09 -10.36 -9.91
C THR A 136 13.94 -9.03 -10.61
N GLN A 137 14.93 -8.14 -10.52
CA GLN A 137 14.89 -6.86 -11.22
C GLN A 137 14.86 -6.99 -12.74
N GLU A 138 15.60 -7.96 -13.31
CA GLU A 138 15.54 -8.28 -14.74
C GLU A 138 14.15 -8.79 -15.14
N LEU A 139 13.59 -9.74 -14.39
CA LEU A 139 12.25 -10.27 -14.65
C LEU A 139 11.15 -9.22 -14.49
N ILE A 140 11.27 -8.31 -13.51
CA ILE A 140 10.35 -7.17 -13.39
C ILE A 140 10.39 -6.33 -14.67
N GLY A 141 11.57 -6.06 -15.22
CA GLY A 141 11.72 -5.36 -16.51
C GLY A 141 11.05 -6.12 -17.66
N LYS A 142 11.30 -7.44 -17.77
CA LYS A 142 10.69 -8.32 -18.78
C LYS A 142 9.18 -8.52 -18.63
N SER A 143 8.61 -8.20 -17.48
CA SER A 143 7.16 -8.27 -17.25
C SER A 143 6.41 -7.02 -17.72
N GLY A 144 7.11 -6.05 -18.31
CA GLY A 144 6.55 -4.82 -18.88
C GLY A 144 6.62 -3.59 -17.95
N VAL A 145 7.33 -3.68 -16.81
CA VAL A 145 7.57 -2.53 -15.91
C VAL A 145 8.85 -1.82 -16.34
N ILE A 146 8.75 -0.78 -17.18
CA ILE A 146 9.91 -0.14 -17.80
C ILE A 146 10.45 1.06 -17.00
N GLY A 147 11.77 1.14 -16.92
CA GLY A 147 12.48 2.18 -16.17
C GLY A 147 12.20 2.09 -14.67
N GLU A 148 12.41 3.18 -13.91
CA GLU A 148 12.20 3.19 -12.45
C GLU A 148 12.90 2.03 -11.74
N GLU A 149 14.12 1.69 -12.16
CA GLU A 149 14.76 0.41 -11.87
C GLU A 149 14.91 0.13 -10.36
N ILE A 150 15.35 1.13 -9.59
CA ILE A 150 15.45 1.04 -8.13
C ILE A 150 14.05 1.05 -7.50
N ASN A 151 13.19 2.00 -7.90
CA ASN A 151 11.87 2.19 -7.31
C ASN A 151 10.94 0.98 -7.52
N ARG A 152 10.97 0.35 -8.69
CA ARG A 152 10.13 -0.82 -9.00
C ARG A 152 10.54 -2.04 -8.17
N LEU A 153 11.84 -2.27 -7.97
CA LEU A 153 12.34 -3.38 -7.16
C LEU A 153 12.06 -3.12 -5.68
N LEU A 154 12.36 -1.91 -5.20
CA LEU A 154 12.08 -1.50 -3.83
C LEU A 154 10.59 -1.65 -3.51
N MET A 155 9.71 -1.17 -4.39
CA MET A 155 8.26 -1.32 -4.25
C MET A 155 7.83 -2.79 -4.25
N TYR A 156 8.39 -3.63 -5.13
CA TYR A 156 8.11 -5.07 -5.15
C TYR A 156 8.50 -5.77 -3.83
N LEU A 157 9.67 -5.45 -3.27
CA LEU A 157 10.12 -6.00 -1.99
C LEU A 157 9.24 -5.52 -0.82
N ILE A 158 8.85 -4.24 -0.83
CA ILE A 158 7.89 -3.70 0.14
C ILE A 158 6.55 -4.44 0.04
N PHE A 159 6.02 -4.65 -1.16
CA PHE A 159 4.77 -5.41 -1.34
C PHE A 159 4.89 -6.87 -0.89
N THR A 160 6.08 -7.45 -1.04
CA THR A 160 6.38 -8.82 -0.58
C THR A 160 6.36 -8.93 0.94
N SER A 161 6.78 -7.87 1.64
CA SER A 161 6.80 -7.82 3.11
C SER A 161 5.42 -7.99 3.77
N ARG A 162 4.31 -7.90 3.01
CA ARG A 162 2.94 -8.18 3.50
C ARG A 162 2.82 -9.54 4.19
N LYS A 163 3.64 -10.53 3.80
CA LYS A 163 3.66 -11.89 4.37
C LYS A 163 4.55 -12.02 5.62
N THR A 164 5.20 -10.94 6.04
CA THR A 164 6.02 -10.89 7.25
C THR A 164 5.20 -10.39 8.44
N ASN A 165 5.75 -10.57 9.64
CA ASN A 165 5.12 -10.07 10.86
C ASN A 165 5.06 -8.53 10.91
N ASN A 166 6.01 -7.83 10.29
CA ASN A 166 6.11 -6.37 10.29
C ASN A 166 6.20 -5.86 8.84
N PRO A 167 5.08 -5.81 8.08
CA PRO A 167 5.13 -5.32 6.72
C PRO A 167 5.56 -3.86 6.64
N LEU A 168 6.19 -3.56 5.52
CA LEU A 168 6.56 -2.22 5.09
C LEU A 168 5.43 -1.59 4.29
N HIS A 169 5.50 -0.27 4.15
CA HIS A 169 4.53 0.53 3.42
C HIS A 169 5.27 1.52 2.54
N CYS A 170 4.68 1.92 1.41
CA CYS A 170 5.27 2.94 0.56
C CYS A 170 4.26 3.99 0.11
N ILE A 171 4.77 5.18 -0.17
CA ILE A 171 4.03 6.28 -0.78
C ILE A 171 4.84 6.77 -1.97
N SER A 172 4.25 6.71 -3.16
CA SER A 172 4.83 7.26 -4.38
C SER A 172 4.53 8.76 -4.47
N LEU A 173 5.58 9.55 -4.66
CA LEU A 173 5.58 11.01 -4.72
C LEU A 173 6.09 11.48 -6.10
N GLY A 174 5.50 12.55 -6.60
CA GLY A 174 5.81 13.08 -7.93
C GLY A 174 4.71 14.00 -8.45
N SER A 175 5.01 14.74 -9.50
CA SER A 175 4.06 15.66 -10.13
C SER A 175 2.88 14.91 -10.77
N SER A 176 1.77 15.61 -11.00
CA SER A 176 0.62 15.03 -11.71
C SER A 176 1.04 14.64 -13.13
N GLY A 177 0.73 13.41 -13.54
CA GLY A 177 1.14 12.86 -14.84
C GLY A 177 2.53 12.22 -14.87
N ALA A 178 3.33 12.28 -13.81
CA ALA A 178 4.68 11.68 -13.77
C ALA A 178 4.71 10.14 -13.80
N GLY A 179 3.56 9.46 -13.76
CA GLY A 179 3.52 7.99 -13.79
C GLY A 179 3.50 7.29 -12.42
N LYS A 180 3.28 8.01 -11.30
CA LYS A 180 3.11 7.43 -9.95
C LYS A 180 2.17 6.22 -9.91
N THR A 181 0.92 6.44 -10.35
CA THR A 181 -0.13 5.42 -10.36
C THR A 181 0.21 4.31 -11.35
N HIS A 182 0.91 4.63 -12.44
CA HIS A 182 1.37 3.66 -13.42
C HIS A 182 2.41 2.70 -12.82
N LEU A 183 3.44 3.22 -12.15
CA LEU A 183 4.44 2.41 -11.45
C LEU A 183 3.78 1.49 -10.41
N GLN A 184 2.93 2.06 -9.55
CA GLN A 184 2.22 1.30 -8.52
C GLN A 184 1.35 0.19 -9.12
N SER A 185 0.56 0.50 -10.15
CA SER A 185 -0.30 -0.47 -10.83
C SER A 185 0.51 -1.56 -11.53
N LYS A 186 1.60 -1.20 -12.23
CA LYS A 186 2.42 -2.17 -12.96
C LYS A 186 3.16 -3.12 -12.02
N VAL A 187 3.69 -2.62 -10.91
CA VAL A 187 4.32 -3.47 -9.88
C VAL A 187 3.26 -4.29 -9.14
N SER A 188 2.04 -3.76 -8.92
CA SER A 188 0.97 -4.54 -8.29
C SER A 188 0.53 -5.73 -9.14
N GLU A 189 0.61 -5.66 -10.47
CA GLU A 189 0.32 -6.79 -11.35
C GLU A 189 1.26 -8.00 -11.09
N LEU A 190 2.39 -7.82 -10.40
CA LEU A 190 3.33 -8.88 -10.01
C LEU A 190 2.95 -9.60 -8.71
N ILE A 191 1.99 -9.05 -7.96
CA ILE A 191 1.45 -9.63 -6.74
C ILE A 191 0.21 -10.47 -7.11
N PRO A 192 0.04 -11.67 -6.53
CA PRO A 192 -1.14 -12.50 -6.74
C PRO A 192 -2.44 -11.71 -6.55
N GLU A 193 -3.41 -11.89 -7.45
CA GLU A 193 -4.68 -11.16 -7.38
C GLU A 193 -5.42 -11.38 -6.07
N GLU A 194 -5.40 -12.60 -5.56
CA GLU A 194 -5.97 -12.98 -4.28
C GLU A 194 -5.37 -12.22 -3.09
N ASP A 195 -4.13 -11.72 -3.22
CA ASP A 195 -3.42 -10.99 -2.17
C ASP A 195 -3.57 -9.46 -2.27
N LYS A 196 -4.34 -8.95 -3.24
CA LYS A 196 -4.50 -7.52 -3.49
C LYS A 196 -5.91 -7.02 -3.23
N ILE A 197 -5.97 -5.82 -2.64
CA ILE A 197 -7.18 -5.02 -2.48
C ILE A 197 -6.92 -3.66 -3.13
N GLU A 198 -7.52 -3.45 -4.29
CA GLU A 198 -7.43 -2.20 -5.05
C GLU A 198 -8.68 -1.35 -4.78
N MET A 199 -8.49 -0.12 -4.29
CA MET A 199 -9.60 0.73 -3.88
C MET A 199 -9.45 2.13 -4.48
N THR A 200 -10.44 2.52 -5.28
CA THR A 200 -10.52 3.84 -5.90
C THR A 200 -11.21 4.85 -4.99
N VAL A 201 -12.28 4.44 -4.29
CA VAL A 201 -13.03 5.26 -3.33
C VAL A 201 -13.42 4.39 -2.14
N LEU A 202 -13.15 4.86 -0.92
CA LEU A 202 -13.53 4.15 0.29
C LEU A 202 -14.25 5.06 1.27
N SER A 203 -15.36 4.56 1.84
CA SER A 203 -15.90 5.17 3.06
C SER A 203 -15.00 4.81 4.26
N PRO A 204 -14.78 5.72 5.22
CA PRO A 204 -13.96 5.45 6.41
C PRO A 204 -14.42 4.23 7.21
N ASN A 205 -15.70 3.88 7.09
CA ASN A 205 -16.32 2.81 7.84
C ASN A 205 -16.12 1.43 7.19
N ALA A 206 -15.84 1.35 5.88
CA ALA A 206 -15.75 0.09 5.16
C ALA A 206 -14.71 -0.86 5.78
N PHE A 207 -13.60 -0.32 6.26
CA PHE A 207 -12.53 -1.12 6.88
C PHE A 207 -12.96 -1.95 8.08
N TYR A 208 -13.99 -1.52 8.82
CA TYR A 208 -14.44 -2.23 10.00
C TYR A 208 -15.43 -3.36 9.69
N TYR A 209 -15.91 -3.44 8.44
CA TYR A 209 -16.87 -4.46 8.01
C TYR A 209 -16.24 -5.62 7.24
N PHE A 210 -14.93 -5.58 6.99
CA PHE A 210 -14.19 -6.75 6.54
C PHE A 210 -14.26 -7.87 7.58
N ASN A 211 -14.20 -9.12 7.12
CA ASN A 211 -14.06 -10.25 8.02
C ASN A 211 -12.76 -10.13 8.83
N ARG A 212 -12.74 -10.72 10.03
CA ARG A 212 -11.65 -10.55 11.01
C ARG A 212 -10.26 -10.74 10.41
N THR A 213 -10.07 -11.73 9.55
CA THR A 213 -8.77 -12.08 8.97
C THR A 213 -8.64 -11.72 7.49
N GLU A 214 -9.62 -11.03 6.91
CA GLU A 214 -9.69 -10.80 5.46
C GLU A 214 -8.52 -9.97 4.93
N LEU A 215 -8.06 -9.02 5.75
CA LEU A 215 -6.95 -8.14 5.42
C LEU A 215 -5.58 -8.76 5.70
N GLN A 216 -5.50 -9.96 6.30
CA GLN A 216 -4.22 -10.57 6.63
C GLN A 216 -3.41 -10.88 5.37
N ASN A 217 -2.15 -10.46 5.39
CA ASN A 217 -1.19 -10.60 4.30
C ASN A 217 -1.65 -9.96 2.97
N LYS A 218 -2.58 -8.99 3.03
CA LYS A 218 -3.06 -8.27 1.84
C LYS A 218 -2.25 -7.02 1.57
N LEU A 219 -2.08 -6.74 0.28
CA LEU A 219 -1.59 -5.48 -0.25
C LEU A 219 -2.80 -4.57 -0.52
N ILE A 220 -2.87 -3.45 0.19
CA ILE A 220 -3.87 -2.41 0.00
C ILE A 220 -3.29 -1.33 -0.90
N LEU A 221 -3.93 -1.11 -2.06
CA LEU A 221 -3.51 -0.15 -3.07
C LEU A 221 -4.50 1.01 -3.11
N ILE A 222 -3.99 2.22 -2.91
CA ILE A 222 -4.75 3.46 -2.96
C ILE A 222 -4.20 4.28 -4.12
N GLU A 223 -5.03 4.56 -5.11
CA GLU A 223 -4.60 5.27 -6.33
C GLU A 223 -4.30 6.74 -6.08
N ASP A 224 -5.07 7.38 -5.20
CA ASP A 224 -4.89 8.77 -4.82
C ASP A 224 -5.20 8.97 -3.32
N LEU A 225 -4.15 9.29 -2.54
CA LEU A 225 -4.30 9.58 -1.12
C LEU A 225 -5.03 10.91 -0.88
N ASP A 226 -5.00 11.84 -1.83
CA ASP A 226 -5.62 13.17 -1.70
C ASP A 226 -7.16 13.07 -1.70
N GLY A 227 -7.71 12.08 -2.40
CA GLY A 227 -9.13 11.73 -2.33
C GLY A 227 -9.52 10.85 -1.13
N ALA A 228 -8.55 10.32 -0.38
CA ALA A 228 -8.75 9.29 0.64
C ALA A 228 -8.39 9.75 2.06
N GLU A 229 -8.31 11.06 2.33
CA GLU A 229 -7.92 11.61 3.64
C GLU A 229 -8.71 10.99 4.82
N SER A 230 -10.01 10.82 4.63
CA SER A 230 -10.93 10.28 5.64
C SER A 230 -10.62 8.83 6.06
N VAL A 231 -9.81 8.13 5.28
CA VAL A 231 -9.47 6.71 5.39
C VAL A 231 -8.07 6.50 6.00
N LEU A 232 -7.27 7.57 6.09
CA LEU A 232 -5.89 7.51 6.61
C LEU A 232 -5.81 7.13 8.09
N TYR A 233 -6.83 7.43 8.89
CA TYR A 233 -6.82 7.05 10.31
C TYR A 233 -6.90 5.53 10.51
N PRO A 234 -7.91 4.80 9.98
CA PRO A 234 -7.94 3.34 10.03
C PRO A 234 -6.65 2.68 9.49
N LEU A 235 -6.10 3.22 8.39
CA LEU A 235 -4.85 2.72 7.82
C LEU A 235 -3.67 2.87 8.79
N ARG A 236 -3.48 4.04 9.42
CA ARG A 236 -2.41 4.25 10.41
C ARG A 236 -2.47 3.26 11.57
N GLU A 237 -3.68 2.96 12.03
CA GLU A 237 -3.91 2.01 13.11
C GLU A 237 -3.59 0.58 12.65
N LEU A 238 -3.98 0.18 11.43
CA LEU A 238 -3.58 -1.10 10.84
C LEU A 238 -2.06 -1.22 10.68
N GLN A 239 -1.38 -0.17 10.20
CA GLN A 239 0.08 -0.15 10.05
C GLN A 239 0.80 -0.29 11.40
N SER A 240 0.31 0.42 12.43
CA SER A 240 1.02 0.51 13.72
C SER A 240 0.65 -0.63 14.67
N LYS A 241 -0.63 -1.03 14.73
CA LYS A 241 -1.17 -1.99 15.70
C LYS A 241 -1.52 -3.35 15.08
N LYS A 242 -1.49 -3.47 13.75
CA LYS A 242 -1.88 -4.67 13.00
C LYS A 242 -3.31 -5.14 13.27
N LYS A 243 -4.15 -4.26 13.84
CA LYS A 243 -5.57 -4.50 14.05
C LYS A 243 -6.31 -3.18 14.24
N ILE A 244 -7.57 -3.18 13.84
CA ILE A 244 -8.51 -2.09 14.10
C ILE A 244 -9.76 -2.66 14.73
N THR A 245 -10.34 -1.90 15.65
CA THR A 245 -11.59 -2.28 16.32
C THR A 245 -12.54 -1.10 16.29
N LYS A 246 -13.81 -1.35 15.97
CA LYS A 246 -14.89 -0.38 16.08
C LYS A 246 -16.04 -0.97 16.86
N THR A 247 -16.47 -0.21 17.86
CA THR A 247 -17.63 -0.56 18.67
C THR A 247 -18.87 0.05 18.03
N VAL A 248 -19.82 -0.80 17.65
CA VAL A 248 -21.10 -0.39 17.06
C VAL A 248 -22.26 -0.89 17.92
N VAL A 249 -23.34 -0.13 17.96
CA VAL A 249 -24.58 -0.55 18.62
C VAL A 249 -25.42 -1.28 17.59
N HIS A 250 -25.71 -2.55 17.86
CA HIS A 250 -26.58 -3.38 17.05
C HIS A 250 -27.87 -3.64 17.81
N LYS A 251 -29.02 -3.37 17.16
CA LYS A 251 -30.32 -3.72 17.73
C LYS A 251 -30.63 -5.15 17.33
N ASP A 252 -30.74 -6.03 18.32
CA ASP A 252 -31.19 -7.41 18.12
C ASP A 252 -32.68 -7.41 17.71
N LYS A 253 -33.18 -8.52 17.17
CA LYS A 253 -34.57 -8.70 16.70
C LYS A 253 -35.63 -8.43 17.78
N LYS A 254 -35.22 -8.40 19.05
CA LYS A 254 -36.05 -8.09 20.23
C LYS A 254 -36.05 -6.60 20.62
N GLY A 255 -35.43 -5.72 19.82
CA GLY A 255 -35.31 -4.29 20.09
C GLY A 255 -34.27 -3.92 21.16
N THR A 256 -33.58 -4.91 21.74
CA THR A 256 -32.52 -4.69 22.74
C THR A 256 -31.24 -4.24 22.06
N THR A 257 -30.67 -3.12 22.48
CA THR A 257 -29.37 -2.64 21.99
C THR A 257 -28.25 -3.49 22.59
N LYS A 258 -27.51 -4.19 21.74
CA LYS A 258 -26.27 -4.88 22.09
C LYS A 258 -25.09 -4.16 21.47
N THR A 259 -24.03 -3.99 22.25
CA THR A 259 -22.77 -3.45 21.76
C THR A 259 -21.98 -4.57 21.11
N ILE A 260 -21.61 -4.42 19.84
CA ILE A 260 -20.79 -5.36 19.08
C ILE A 260 -19.44 -4.71 18.78
N HIS A 261 -18.36 -5.46 18.95
CA HIS A 261 -17.01 -5.03 18.59
C HIS A 261 -16.62 -5.66 17.25
N LEU A 262 -16.60 -4.86 16.20
CA LEU A 262 -16.06 -5.25 14.91
C LEU A 262 -14.55 -5.16 14.99
N THR A 263 -13.85 -6.28 14.81
CA THR A 263 -12.38 -6.32 14.84
C THR A 263 -11.86 -6.90 13.54
N VAL A 264 -10.92 -6.19 12.93
CA VAL A 264 -10.23 -6.60 11.71
C VAL A 264 -8.74 -6.62 12.00
N GLU A 265 -8.10 -7.71 11.63
CA GLU A 265 -6.69 -8.00 11.87
C GLU A 265 -5.92 -7.89 10.56
N GLY A 266 -4.76 -7.24 10.65
CA GLY A 266 -3.66 -7.39 9.71
C GLY A 266 -2.78 -8.58 10.10
N PRO A 267 -1.55 -8.67 9.59
CA PRO A 267 -0.76 -7.58 9.00
C PRO A 267 -1.16 -7.23 7.55
N VAL A 268 -0.99 -5.96 7.16
CA VAL A 268 -1.25 -5.46 5.79
C VAL A 268 -0.03 -4.70 5.27
N SER A 269 0.19 -4.70 3.96
CA SER A 269 1.06 -3.72 3.30
C SER A 269 0.19 -2.65 2.65
N VAL A 270 0.52 -1.38 2.85
CA VAL A 270 -0.24 -0.25 2.27
C VAL A 270 0.64 0.50 1.28
N SER A 271 0.11 0.75 0.08
CA SER A 271 0.73 1.60 -0.93
C SER A 271 -0.24 2.69 -1.36
N GLY A 272 0.27 3.91 -1.46
CA GLY A 272 -0.50 5.05 -1.95
C GLY A 272 0.30 5.95 -2.87
N CYS A 273 -0.40 6.73 -3.69
CA CYS A 273 0.23 7.80 -4.48
C CYS A 273 -0.29 9.17 -4.00
N THR A 274 0.57 10.18 -3.98
CA THR A 274 0.16 11.57 -3.73
C THR A 274 1.07 12.55 -4.47
N THR A 275 0.57 13.77 -4.65
CA THR A 275 1.35 14.91 -5.14
C THR A 275 1.92 15.77 -4.01
N GLN A 276 1.55 15.50 -2.75
CA GLN A 276 1.74 16.40 -1.63
C GLN A 276 2.64 15.77 -0.56
N GLU A 277 3.90 16.22 -0.49
CA GLU A 277 4.87 15.69 0.47
C GLU A 277 4.58 16.13 1.92
N SER A 278 4.13 17.37 2.11
CA SER A 278 4.02 17.99 3.43
C SER A 278 2.72 17.68 4.20
N ILE A 279 1.65 17.31 3.49
CA ILE A 279 0.31 17.18 4.11
C ILE A 279 0.16 15.85 4.86
N TYR A 280 1.06 14.89 4.63
CA TYR A 280 0.98 13.56 5.20
C TYR A 280 2.12 13.20 6.13
N GLU A 281 2.73 14.16 6.86
CA GLU A 281 3.92 13.92 7.70
C GLU A 281 3.77 12.69 8.64
N ASP A 282 2.57 12.46 9.18
CA ASP A 282 2.31 11.29 10.02
C ASP A 282 2.40 9.97 9.26
N ASN A 283 1.88 9.90 8.03
CA ASN A 283 1.90 8.69 7.20
C ASN A 283 3.25 8.52 6.50
N SER A 284 3.85 9.61 6.02
CA SER A 284 5.15 9.61 5.34
C SER A 284 6.25 9.07 6.25
N ASN A 285 6.17 9.35 7.54
CA ASN A 285 7.07 8.81 8.55
C ASN A 285 6.86 7.32 8.86
N ARG A 286 5.75 6.71 8.42
CA ARG A 286 5.43 5.26 8.55
C ARG A 286 5.63 4.49 7.24
N SER A 287 5.99 5.21 6.18
CA SER A 287 6.18 4.65 4.85
C SER A 287 7.57 4.98 4.29
N PHE A 288 7.96 4.21 3.28
CA PHE A 288 9.03 4.54 2.35
C PHE A 288 8.49 5.55 1.35
N LEU A 289 9.22 6.64 1.16
CA LEU A 289 8.87 7.68 0.20
C LEU A 289 9.61 7.38 -1.09
N LEU A 290 8.86 7.02 -2.13
CA LEU A 290 9.39 6.69 -3.45
C LEU A 290 9.18 7.90 -4.34
N TYR A 291 10.26 8.58 -4.69
CA TYR A 291 10.21 9.73 -5.57
C TYR A 291 10.33 9.24 -7.00
N ILE A 292 9.30 9.50 -7.81
CA ILE A 292 9.29 9.15 -9.22
C ILE A 292 10.40 9.91 -9.95
N ASP A 293 11.08 9.20 -10.84
CA ASP A 293 12.11 9.75 -11.70
C ASP A 293 11.46 10.52 -12.86
N GLU A 294 11.52 11.85 -12.76
CA GLU A 294 11.04 12.79 -13.79
C GLU A 294 12.17 13.22 -14.74
N SER A 295 13.25 12.43 -14.85
CA SER A 295 14.35 12.71 -15.76
C SER A 295 13.97 12.49 -17.22
N GLN A 296 14.65 13.24 -18.11
CA GLN A 296 14.46 13.07 -19.55
C GLN A 296 14.86 11.67 -20.03
N GLU A 297 15.88 11.05 -19.42
CA GLU A 297 16.31 9.69 -19.76
C GLU A 297 15.21 8.67 -19.48
N GLN A 298 14.53 8.82 -18.34
CA GLN A 298 13.40 7.98 -17.98
C GLN A 298 12.21 8.18 -18.93
N ASP A 299 11.88 9.43 -19.27
CA ASP A 299 10.86 9.75 -20.27
C ASP A 299 11.17 9.09 -21.62
N GLU A 300 12.42 9.15 -22.09
CA GLU A 300 12.85 8.55 -23.35
C GLU A 300 12.72 7.02 -23.32
N LYS A 301 13.09 6.36 -22.21
CA LYS A 301 12.88 4.92 -22.00
C LYS A 301 11.40 4.54 -22.11
N ILE A 302 10.52 5.28 -21.42
CA ILE A 302 9.07 5.04 -21.44
C ILE A 302 8.52 5.22 -22.86
N MET A 303 8.83 6.34 -23.52
CA MET A 303 8.34 6.63 -24.87
C MET A 303 8.87 5.62 -25.89
N PHE A 304 10.11 5.15 -25.74
CA PHE A 304 10.67 4.11 -26.60
C PHE A 304 9.90 2.80 -26.48
N TYR A 305 9.56 2.39 -25.25
CA TYR A 305 8.74 1.22 -25.02
C TYR A 305 7.31 1.36 -25.57
N GLN A 306 6.65 2.52 -25.37
CA GLN A 306 5.35 2.79 -25.97
C GLN A 306 5.38 2.68 -27.50
N ARG A 307 6.45 3.15 -28.15
CA ARG A 307 6.66 2.97 -29.59
C ARG A 307 6.85 1.49 -29.96
N GLN A 308 7.57 0.70 -29.16
CA GLN A 308 7.73 -0.74 -29.40
C GLN A 308 6.42 -1.51 -29.28
N LEU A 309 5.60 -1.20 -28.27
CA LEU A 309 4.27 -1.77 -28.09
C LEU A 309 3.37 -1.49 -29.30
N SER A 310 3.31 -0.22 -29.72
CA SER A 310 2.55 0.21 -30.91
C SER A 310 3.05 -0.43 -32.20
N ALA A 311 4.37 -0.65 -32.30
CA ALA A 311 4.98 -1.33 -33.44
C ALA A 311 4.85 -2.88 -33.41
N GLY A 312 4.21 -3.46 -32.38
CA GLY A 312 4.07 -4.91 -32.23
C GLY A 312 5.40 -5.65 -32.02
N LYS A 313 6.43 -4.97 -31.53
CA LYS A 313 7.78 -5.55 -31.31
C LYS A 313 7.93 -6.21 -29.93
N VAL A 314 6.93 -6.05 -29.06
CA VAL A 314 6.93 -6.58 -27.69
C VAL A 314 6.32 -7.97 -27.69
N ASN A 315 6.99 -8.91 -27.02
CA ASN A 315 6.51 -10.27 -26.87
C ASN A 315 5.57 -10.40 -25.67
N TYR A 316 4.27 -10.17 -25.89
CA TYR A 316 3.26 -10.23 -24.83
C TYR A 316 3.18 -11.59 -24.12
N GLU A 317 3.43 -12.70 -24.83
CA GLU A 317 3.41 -14.03 -24.22
C GLU A 317 4.53 -14.19 -23.18
N GLU A 318 5.70 -13.64 -23.46
CA GLU A 318 6.84 -13.64 -22.55
C GLU A 318 6.59 -12.74 -21.33
N GLU A 319 5.96 -11.58 -21.51
CA GLU A 319 5.59 -10.70 -20.39
C GLU A 319 4.60 -11.40 -19.45
N ILE A 320 3.56 -12.03 -20.00
CA ILE A 320 2.55 -12.77 -19.24
C ILE A 320 3.20 -13.93 -18.50
N ARG A 321 4.04 -14.72 -19.19
CA ARG A 321 4.75 -15.86 -18.58
C ARG A 321 5.65 -15.39 -17.44
N THR A 322 6.39 -14.30 -17.63
CA THR A 322 7.28 -13.73 -16.63
C THR A 322 6.50 -13.24 -15.41
N LYS A 323 5.39 -12.52 -15.63
CA LYS A 323 4.48 -12.09 -14.57
C LYS A 323 3.95 -13.29 -13.78
N GLN A 324 3.49 -14.34 -14.46
CA GLN A 324 2.99 -15.55 -13.82
C GLN A 324 4.06 -16.24 -12.97
N LEU A 325 5.30 -16.31 -13.45
CA LEU A 325 6.43 -16.84 -12.67
C LEU A 325 6.65 -16.05 -11.37
N ILE A 326 6.69 -14.71 -11.47
CA ILE A 326 6.86 -13.83 -10.30
C ILE A 326 5.69 -13.98 -9.30
N GLN A 327 4.45 -14.03 -9.80
CA GLN A 327 3.27 -14.26 -8.95
C GLN A 327 3.30 -15.64 -8.30
N ASN A 328 3.72 -16.68 -9.02
CA ASN A 328 3.84 -18.04 -8.47
C ASN A 328 4.95 -18.09 -7.41
N ALA A 329 6.08 -17.40 -7.62
CA ALA A 329 7.12 -17.23 -6.61
C ALA A 329 6.58 -16.55 -5.34
N GLN A 330 5.77 -15.49 -5.49
CA GLN A 330 5.09 -14.84 -4.37
C GLN A 330 4.17 -15.81 -3.60
N ARG A 331 3.44 -16.69 -4.28
CA ARG A 331 2.59 -17.72 -3.64
C ARG A 331 3.38 -18.72 -2.81
N LEU A 332 4.59 -19.08 -3.25
CA LEU A 332 5.47 -20.02 -2.54
C LEU A 332 6.11 -19.47 -1.28
N LEU A 333 6.24 -18.14 -1.14
CA LEU A 333 6.82 -17.53 0.07
C LEU A 333 5.94 -17.86 1.30
N LYS A 334 6.56 -18.44 2.32
CA LYS A 334 5.93 -18.77 3.60
C LYS A 334 6.28 -17.72 4.63
N THR A 335 5.37 -17.47 5.56
CA THR A 335 5.65 -16.63 6.73
C THR A 335 6.66 -17.35 7.61
N VAL A 336 7.82 -16.73 7.80
CA VAL A 336 8.93 -17.24 8.62
C VAL A 336 9.51 -16.09 9.43
N SER A 337 10.01 -16.38 10.62
CA SER A 337 10.66 -15.40 11.48
C SER A 337 12.05 -15.06 10.91
N VAL A 338 12.42 -13.78 10.92
CA VAL A 338 13.74 -13.34 10.48
C VAL A 338 14.50 -12.80 11.68
N ARG A 339 15.71 -13.29 11.90
CA ARG A 339 16.61 -12.80 12.95
C ARG A 339 17.84 -12.20 12.30
N ASN A 340 18.13 -10.94 12.61
CA ASN A 340 19.31 -10.27 12.10
C ASN A 340 20.43 -10.28 13.17
N PRO A 341 21.42 -11.18 13.08
CA PRO A 341 22.52 -11.26 14.06
C PRO A 341 23.40 -10.00 14.04
N TYR A 342 23.35 -9.23 12.95
CA TYR A 342 24.15 -8.04 12.75
C TYR A 342 23.45 -6.74 13.19
N ALA A 343 22.19 -6.81 13.65
CA ALA A 343 21.37 -5.64 13.96
C ALA A 343 22.05 -4.63 14.90
N MET A 344 22.87 -5.10 15.84
CA MET A 344 23.59 -4.24 16.81
C MET A 344 24.69 -3.38 16.19
N TYR A 345 25.16 -3.72 14.98
CA TYR A 345 26.19 -2.96 14.24
C TYR A 345 25.58 -1.98 13.21
N LEU A 346 24.25 -2.03 13.02
CA LEU A 346 23.54 -1.27 12.00
C LEU A 346 23.08 0.09 12.53
N ALA A 347 24.03 1.00 12.72
CA ALA A 347 23.74 2.36 13.20
C ALA A 347 23.65 3.36 12.05
N LEU A 348 22.50 4.04 11.91
CA LEU A 348 22.34 5.14 10.96
C LEU A 348 23.04 6.42 11.42
N PRO A 349 23.52 7.27 10.49
CA PRO A 349 24.16 8.53 10.84
C PRO A 349 23.16 9.53 11.46
N VAL A 350 23.67 10.41 12.33
CA VAL A 350 22.88 11.42 13.08
C VAL A 350 22.17 12.42 12.17
N ALA A 351 22.67 12.62 10.95
CA ALA A 351 22.10 13.53 9.95
C ALA A 351 20.72 13.09 9.44
N VAL A 352 20.33 11.84 9.63
CA VAL A 352 19.05 11.31 9.14
C VAL A 352 17.89 11.85 9.98
N PHE A 353 16.89 12.46 9.34
CA PHE A 353 15.70 12.93 10.05
C PHE A 353 14.90 11.78 10.68
N LYS A 354 14.31 12.08 11.84
CA LYS A 354 13.48 11.14 12.64
C LYS A 354 14.18 9.77 12.84
N PRO A 355 15.39 9.75 13.44
CA PRO A 355 16.31 8.59 13.40
C PRO A 355 15.69 7.30 13.96
N ARG A 356 14.79 7.40 14.96
CA ARG A 356 14.11 6.22 15.54
C ARG A 356 13.26 5.45 14.53
N ARG A 357 12.46 6.14 13.71
CA ARG A 357 11.60 5.49 12.71
C ARG A 357 12.42 5.00 11.52
N THR A 358 13.38 5.81 11.08
CA THR A 358 14.24 5.44 9.96
C THR A 358 15.10 4.22 10.28
N ASN A 359 15.58 4.11 11.52
CA ASN A 359 16.29 2.90 11.98
C ASN A 359 15.40 1.66 11.95
N ALA A 360 14.15 1.77 12.42
CA ALA A 360 13.21 0.65 12.35
C ALA A 360 12.93 0.23 10.90
N HIS A 361 12.69 1.18 10.00
CA HIS A 361 12.50 0.89 8.58
C HIS A 361 13.73 0.25 7.94
N TYR A 362 14.93 0.70 8.30
CA TYR A 362 16.18 0.13 7.78
C TYR A 362 16.33 -1.34 8.17
N LEU A 363 16.15 -1.67 9.45
CA LEU A 363 16.19 -3.06 9.93
C LEU A 363 15.10 -3.92 9.28
N GLN A 364 13.86 -3.42 9.24
CA GLN A 364 12.73 -4.15 8.63
C GLN A 364 12.92 -4.37 7.12
N PHE A 365 13.61 -3.47 6.43
CA PHE A 365 13.90 -3.63 5.00
C PHE A 365 14.95 -4.71 4.74
N ILE A 366 16.00 -4.76 5.56
CA ILE A 366 16.97 -5.87 5.54
C ILE A 366 16.27 -7.20 5.81
N GLU A 367 15.37 -7.23 6.81
CA GLU A 367 14.57 -8.41 7.13
C GLU A 367 13.65 -8.81 5.96
N ALA A 368 13.07 -7.86 5.24
CA ALA A 368 12.24 -8.11 4.06
C ALA A 368 13.03 -8.73 2.90
N ILE A 369 14.27 -8.29 2.68
CA ILE A 369 15.18 -8.91 1.69
C ILE A 369 15.55 -10.33 2.11
N THR A 370 15.92 -10.51 3.39
CA THR A 370 16.23 -11.83 3.95
C THR A 370 15.03 -12.79 3.80
N PHE A 371 13.81 -12.30 4.09
CA PHE A 371 12.56 -13.02 3.92
C PHE A 371 12.30 -13.42 2.47
N TYR A 372 12.58 -12.53 1.51
CA TYR A 372 12.43 -12.83 0.10
C TYR A 372 13.39 -13.94 -0.36
N LYS A 373 14.62 -13.93 0.17
CA LYS A 373 15.66 -14.94 -0.06
C LYS A 373 15.49 -16.21 0.78
N GLN A 374 14.33 -16.45 1.44
CA GLN A 374 14.12 -17.58 2.36
C GLN A 374 14.44 -18.98 1.78
N TYR A 375 14.37 -19.17 0.46
CA TYR A 375 14.70 -20.43 -0.21
C TYR A 375 16.20 -20.66 -0.41
N GLN A 376 17.03 -19.66 -0.11
CA GLN A 376 18.49 -19.70 -0.13
C GLN A 376 19.09 -19.80 1.27
N LYS A 377 18.26 -19.62 2.30
CA LYS A 377 18.69 -19.60 3.69
C LYS A 377 18.52 -20.96 4.35
N PHE A 378 19.34 -21.22 5.34
CA PHE A 378 19.14 -22.33 6.24
C PHE A 378 18.02 -21.99 7.24
N HIS A 379 17.09 -22.93 7.43
CA HIS A 379 15.97 -22.78 8.36
C HIS A 379 16.37 -23.39 9.70
N HIS A 380 16.48 -22.53 10.70
CA HIS A 380 16.78 -22.90 12.07
C HIS A 380 15.48 -23.15 12.84
N ILE A 381 15.54 -24.01 13.85
CA ILE A 381 14.46 -24.21 14.81
C ILE A 381 14.97 -23.77 16.17
N ASP A 382 14.28 -22.81 16.78
CA ASP A 382 14.58 -22.38 18.13
C ASP A 382 14.30 -23.52 19.12
N LYS A 383 15.28 -23.88 19.94
CA LYS A 383 15.17 -24.99 20.89
C LYS A 383 14.23 -24.69 22.05
N GLU A 384 13.99 -23.42 22.36
CA GLU A 384 13.14 -23.00 23.47
C GLU A 384 11.70 -22.77 23.03
N THR A 385 11.50 -22.09 21.90
CA THR A 385 10.15 -21.73 21.42
C THR A 385 9.59 -22.70 20.39
N GLY A 386 10.44 -23.49 19.72
CA GLY A 386 10.07 -24.31 18.57
C GLY A 386 9.78 -23.51 17.29
N GLU A 387 10.05 -22.20 17.28
CA GLU A 387 9.79 -21.31 16.14
C GLU A 387 10.84 -21.52 15.03
N GLU A 388 10.37 -21.66 13.79
CA GLU A 388 11.22 -21.68 12.59
C GLU A 388 11.67 -20.26 12.23
N TYR A 389 12.98 -20.08 12.06
CA TYR A 389 13.55 -18.79 11.71
C TYR A 389 14.70 -18.90 10.71
N ILE A 390 14.93 -17.83 9.96
CA ILE A 390 16.08 -17.65 9.07
C ILE A 390 16.93 -16.47 9.55
N GLU A 391 18.22 -16.52 9.22
CA GLU A 391 19.17 -15.48 9.62
C GLU A 391 19.55 -14.57 8.44
N THR A 392 19.68 -13.28 8.73
CA THR A 392 20.20 -12.29 7.79
C THR A 392 21.68 -12.53 7.52
N SER A 393 22.07 -12.50 6.25
CA SER A 393 23.46 -12.55 5.81
C SER A 393 24.00 -11.16 5.45
N ILE A 394 25.34 -11.03 5.36
CA ILE A 394 25.99 -9.76 4.99
C ILE A 394 25.57 -9.30 3.60
N GLU A 395 25.40 -10.23 2.65
CA GLU A 395 24.94 -9.94 1.30
C GLU A 395 23.55 -9.26 1.31
N ASP A 396 22.62 -9.74 2.16
CA ASP A 396 21.28 -9.15 2.26
C ASP A 396 21.34 -7.69 2.76
N ILE A 397 22.30 -7.38 3.64
CA ILE A 397 22.54 -6.01 4.14
C ILE A 397 23.14 -5.12 3.04
N GLN A 398 24.05 -5.66 2.23
CA GLN A 398 24.64 -4.93 1.10
C GLN A 398 23.57 -4.59 0.05
N GLU A 399 22.77 -5.58 -0.35
CA GLU A 399 21.63 -5.40 -1.26
C GLU A 399 20.63 -4.37 -0.69
N ALA A 400 20.34 -4.42 0.62
CA ALA A 400 19.48 -3.43 1.27
C ALA A 400 20.06 -2.01 1.21
N ASN A 401 21.36 -1.87 1.46
CA ASN A 401 22.06 -0.59 1.47
C ASN A 401 22.05 0.07 0.10
N GLU A 402 22.24 -0.70 -0.97
CA GLU A 402 22.19 -0.19 -2.34
C GLU A 402 20.81 0.36 -2.68
N LEU A 403 19.74 -0.34 -2.32
CA LEU A 403 18.36 0.05 -2.64
C LEU A 403 17.83 1.19 -1.76
N ILE A 404 18.17 1.21 -0.47
CA ILE A 404 17.62 2.19 0.47
C ILE A 404 18.35 3.53 0.45
N LYS A 405 19.57 3.58 -0.10
CA LYS A 405 20.43 4.78 -0.11
C LYS A 405 19.70 6.02 -0.61
N GLU A 406 18.97 5.92 -1.73
CA GLU A 406 18.22 7.06 -2.27
C GLU A 406 17.09 7.49 -1.33
N VAL A 407 16.38 6.54 -0.72
CA VAL A 407 15.33 6.84 0.26
C VAL A 407 15.91 7.53 1.49
N LEU A 408 17.07 7.09 1.99
CA LEU A 408 17.75 7.72 3.13
C LEU A 408 18.23 9.14 2.78
N LEU A 409 18.76 9.34 1.58
CA LEU A 409 19.17 10.67 1.10
C LEU A 409 18.00 11.64 1.08
N ARG A 410 16.89 11.24 0.46
CA ARG A 410 15.68 12.07 0.39
C ARG A 410 15.08 12.33 1.78
N LYS A 411 15.13 11.35 2.70
CA LYS A 411 14.70 11.55 4.10
C LYS A 411 15.65 12.40 4.93
N SER A 412 16.87 12.65 4.46
CA SER A 412 17.85 13.52 5.15
C SER A 412 17.89 14.93 4.55
N ASP A 413 17.19 15.13 3.43
CA ASP A 413 17.11 16.38 2.69
C ASP A 413 15.99 17.26 3.27
N SER A 414 16.29 18.55 3.48
CA SER A 414 15.29 19.53 3.94
C SER A 414 14.41 20.05 2.80
N LEU A 415 14.82 19.83 1.55
CA LEU A 415 14.06 20.24 0.37
C LEU A 415 13.01 19.19 -0.01
N THR A 416 11.90 19.67 -0.56
CA THR A 416 10.95 18.78 -1.25
C THR A 416 11.62 18.19 -2.49
N GLY A 417 11.19 16.99 -2.93
CA GLY A 417 11.78 16.32 -4.09
C GLY A 417 11.78 17.21 -5.34
N ALA A 418 10.67 17.90 -5.59
CA ALA A 418 10.54 18.83 -6.72
C ALA A 418 11.47 20.05 -6.61
N CYS A 419 11.67 20.59 -5.40
CA CYS A 419 12.58 21.72 -5.17
C CYS A 419 14.05 21.29 -5.29
N ARG A 420 14.40 20.09 -4.80
CA ARG A 420 15.73 19.50 -4.95
C ARG A 420 16.06 19.26 -6.43
N ASN A 421 15.15 18.64 -7.19
CA ASN A 421 15.35 18.42 -8.63
C ASN A 421 15.51 19.76 -9.39
N HIS A 422 14.76 20.80 -9.00
CA HIS A 422 14.95 22.14 -9.56
C HIS A 422 16.35 22.72 -9.25
N LEU A 423 16.83 22.56 -8.02
CA LEU A 423 18.16 23.04 -7.61
C LEU A 423 19.28 22.32 -8.40
N GLU A 424 19.18 21.00 -8.59
CA GLU A 424 20.17 20.25 -9.36
C GLU A 424 20.13 20.63 -10.86
N ASN A 425 18.95 20.79 -11.46
CA ASN A 425 18.81 21.31 -12.83
C ASN A 425 19.39 22.72 -12.99
N LEU A 426 19.21 23.56 -11.97
CA LEU A 426 19.79 24.90 -11.92
C LEU A 426 21.33 24.84 -11.85
N LYS A 427 21.91 23.98 -11.00
CA LYS A 427 23.35 23.77 -10.93
C LYS A 427 23.92 23.32 -12.27
N GLU A 428 23.29 22.34 -12.92
CA GLU A 428 23.69 21.88 -14.24
C GLU A 428 23.64 22.98 -15.30
N TYR A 429 22.56 23.76 -15.32
CA TYR A 429 22.39 24.87 -16.25
C TYR A 429 23.50 25.91 -16.08
N LEU A 430 23.79 26.30 -14.85
CA LEU A 430 24.84 27.27 -14.54
C LEU A 430 26.23 26.77 -14.91
N LYS A 431 26.50 25.48 -14.66
CA LYS A 431 27.73 24.83 -15.09
C LYS A 431 27.86 24.81 -16.62
N LYS A 432 26.80 24.48 -17.35
CA LYS A 432 26.78 24.48 -18.83
C LYS A 432 26.99 25.88 -19.41
N GLN A 433 26.46 26.91 -18.77
CA GLN A 433 26.62 28.31 -19.19
C GLN A 433 27.88 29.00 -18.66
N ASN A 434 28.67 28.34 -17.81
CA ASN A 434 29.82 28.91 -17.09
C ASN A 434 29.48 30.19 -16.33
N GLN A 435 28.35 30.19 -15.61
CA GLN A 435 27.88 31.34 -14.82
C GLN A 435 27.68 30.94 -13.36
N THR A 436 27.87 31.89 -12.44
CA THR A 436 27.62 31.68 -11.00
C THR A 436 26.36 32.39 -10.51
N GLN A 437 25.87 33.36 -11.27
CA GLN A 437 24.70 34.18 -10.94
C GLN A 437 23.60 33.97 -11.97
N PHE A 438 22.35 34.00 -11.53
CA PHE A 438 21.19 33.88 -12.40
C PHE A 438 20.07 34.84 -12.04
N THR A 439 19.18 35.08 -13.01
CA THR A 439 17.95 35.86 -12.78
C THR A 439 16.70 35.02 -12.92
N ASN A 440 15.60 35.44 -12.29
CA ASN A 440 14.31 34.74 -12.42
C ASN A 440 13.84 34.66 -13.88
N SER A 441 14.05 35.72 -14.67
CA SER A 441 13.60 35.79 -16.07
C SER A 441 14.31 34.75 -16.94
N GLU A 442 15.62 34.64 -16.77
CA GLU A 442 16.47 33.68 -17.47
C GLU A 442 16.08 32.23 -17.15
N ILE A 443 15.99 31.88 -15.86
CA ILE A 443 15.65 30.52 -15.45
C ILE A 443 14.24 30.13 -15.89
N ARG A 444 13.27 31.04 -15.85
CA ARG A 444 11.92 30.78 -16.40
C ARG A 444 11.96 30.47 -17.89
N ARG A 445 12.75 31.20 -18.68
CA ARG A 445 12.84 31.02 -20.13
C ARG A 445 13.55 29.71 -20.49
N ASN A 446 14.67 29.43 -19.82
CA ASN A 446 15.55 28.32 -20.20
C ASN A 446 15.13 26.98 -19.58
N LEU A 447 14.70 26.98 -18.31
CA LEU A 447 14.21 25.77 -17.62
C LEU A 447 12.68 25.59 -17.72
N ARG A 448 11.97 26.47 -18.44
CA ARG A 448 10.52 26.41 -18.67
C ARG A 448 9.67 26.30 -17.40
N VAL A 449 10.12 26.94 -16.30
CA VAL A 449 9.40 26.92 -15.02
C VAL A 449 8.38 28.06 -14.97
N LYS A 450 7.15 27.76 -14.51
CA LYS A 450 6.11 28.77 -14.27
C LYS A 450 6.52 29.74 -13.15
N GLU A 451 6.07 30.99 -13.23
CA GLU A 451 6.46 32.04 -12.27
C GLU A 451 6.16 31.69 -10.82
N THR A 452 4.93 31.24 -10.56
CA THR A 452 4.45 30.88 -9.22
C THR A 452 5.26 29.73 -8.64
N THR A 453 5.59 28.74 -9.46
CA THR A 453 6.43 27.60 -9.08
C THR A 453 7.86 28.03 -8.76
N LEU A 454 8.49 28.84 -9.64
CA LEU A 454 9.84 29.34 -9.41
C LEU A 454 9.91 30.21 -8.13
N ARG A 455 8.90 31.07 -7.92
CA ARG A 455 8.82 31.87 -6.70
C ARG A 455 8.77 31.00 -5.44
N ARG A 456 7.98 29.91 -5.48
CA ARG A 456 7.90 28.96 -4.36
C ARG A 456 9.25 28.26 -4.12
N TYR A 457 9.90 27.77 -5.17
CA TYR A 457 11.22 27.15 -5.05
C TYR A 457 12.26 28.13 -4.50
N ASN A 458 12.37 29.32 -5.07
CA ASN A 458 13.33 30.33 -4.58
C ASN A 458 13.05 30.73 -3.14
N ASN A 459 11.80 30.83 -2.72
CA ASN A 459 11.47 31.09 -1.32
C ASN A 459 12.00 29.98 -0.40
N GLN A 460 11.79 28.70 -0.75
CA GLN A 460 12.30 27.57 0.03
C GLN A 460 13.84 27.57 0.04
N LEU A 461 14.48 27.72 -1.13
CA LEU A 461 15.93 27.75 -1.27
C LEU A 461 16.59 28.91 -0.51
N LEU A 462 15.93 30.08 -0.42
CA LEU A 462 16.41 31.21 0.37
C LEU A 462 16.28 30.95 1.87
N LEU A 463 15.15 30.38 2.32
CA LEU A 463 14.91 30.08 3.74
C LEU A 463 15.91 29.06 4.28
N GLU A 464 16.22 28.05 3.47
CA GLU A 464 17.15 26.96 3.79
C GLU A 464 18.61 27.30 3.42
N ASN A 465 18.90 28.54 2.98
CA ASN A 465 20.24 29.04 2.62
C ASN A 465 20.96 28.31 1.45
N TYR A 466 20.24 27.68 0.53
CA TYR A 466 20.80 27.10 -0.70
C TYR A 466 21.13 28.15 -1.77
N ILE A 467 20.41 29.27 -1.76
CA ILE A 467 20.69 30.42 -2.63
C ILE A 467 20.72 31.70 -1.81
N LYS A 468 21.47 32.69 -2.29
CA LYS A 468 21.52 34.04 -1.71
C LYS A 468 21.21 35.08 -2.76
N LYS A 469 20.61 36.20 -2.33
CA LYS A 469 20.39 37.37 -3.19
C LYS A 469 21.70 38.14 -3.33
N VAL A 470 22.08 38.44 -4.57
CA VAL A 470 23.28 39.22 -4.92
C VAL A 470 22.89 40.33 -5.90
N GLN A 471 23.67 41.40 -5.93
CA GLN A 471 23.51 42.44 -6.95
C GLN A 471 24.40 42.08 -8.15
N ASN A 472 23.80 42.02 -9.34
CA ASN A 472 24.54 41.73 -10.55
C ASN A 472 25.55 42.86 -10.82
N LYS A 473 26.83 42.49 -11.00
CA LYS A 473 27.94 43.44 -11.18
C LYS A 473 27.79 44.32 -12.43
N THR A 474 27.13 43.81 -13.47
CA THR A 474 27.03 44.47 -14.79
C THR A 474 25.77 45.31 -14.91
N THR A 475 24.61 44.80 -14.46
CA THR A 475 23.30 45.45 -14.67
C THR A 475 22.75 46.15 -13.43
N LYS A 476 23.41 46.01 -12.27
CA LYS A 476 22.94 46.47 -10.95
C LYS A 476 21.57 45.90 -10.52
N ALA A 477 21.00 44.97 -11.28
CA ALA A 477 19.75 44.30 -10.98
C ALA A 477 19.93 43.19 -9.92
N TYR A 478 18.85 42.80 -9.26
CA TYR A 478 18.85 41.67 -8.33
C TYR A 478 19.06 40.34 -9.08
N ALA A 479 20.03 39.56 -8.62
CA ALA A 479 20.33 38.22 -9.08
C ALA A 479 20.43 37.26 -7.89
N TYR A 480 20.54 35.97 -8.17
CA TYR A 480 20.73 34.92 -7.19
C TYR A 480 22.02 34.17 -7.47
N GLU A 481 22.65 33.66 -6.41
CA GLU A 481 23.85 32.83 -6.48
C GLU A 481 23.66 31.61 -5.56
N ILE A 482 24.10 30.44 -6.00
CA ILE A 482 24.08 29.21 -5.20
C ILE A 482 25.18 29.31 -4.13
N THR A 483 24.85 28.98 -2.87
CA THR A 483 25.79 29.11 -1.74
C THR A 483 26.81 27.98 -1.71
N ASN A 484 26.36 26.72 -1.77
CA ASN A 484 27.20 25.53 -1.85
C ASN A 484 26.75 24.62 -3.01
N PRO A 485 27.53 24.56 -4.11
CA PRO A 485 27.24 23.64 -5.22
C PRO A 485 27.36 22.14 -4.85
N GLU A 486 28.22 21.80 -3.89
CA GLU A 486 28.61 20.41 -3.57
C GLU A 486 27.78 19.79 -2.42
N GLU A 487 26.88 20.56 -1.80
CA GLU A 487 26.13 20.11 -0.60
C GLU A 487 25.44 18.75 -0.75
N TYR A 488 24.86 18.44 -1.91
CA TYR A 488 24.18 17.16 -2.11
C TYR A 488 25.17 16.00 -2.25
N GLN A 489 26.36 16.27 -2.79
CA GLN A 489 27.45 15.30 -2.85
C GLN A 489 28.02 15.03 -1.46
N ASP A 490 28.16 16.06 -0.63
CA ASP A 490 28.58 15.95 0.77
C ASP A 490 27.58 15.10 1.59
N LEU A 491 26.29 15.35 1.41
CA LEU A 491 25.23 14.56 2.02
C LEU A 491 25.29 13.10 1.58
N LYS A 492 25.47 12.86 0.27
CA LYS A 492 25.63 11.52 -0.31
C LYS A 492 26.84 10.79 0.27
N ALA A 493 27.98 11.46 0.35
CA ALA A 493 29.20 10.91 0.93
C ALA A 493 29.00 10.56 2.41
N THR A 494 28.30 11.40 3.18
CA THR A 494 28.03 11.16 4.60
C THR A 494 27.21 9.88 4.81
N ILE A 495 26.16 9.67 4.00
CA ILE A 495 25.35 8.45 4.07
C ILE A 495 26.15 7.23 3.61
N ASP A 496 26.93 7.36 2.54
CA ASP A 496 27.77 6.28 2.03
C ASP A 496 28.80 5.81 3.05
N ILE A 497 29.51 6.75 3.68
CA ILE A 497 30.49 6.44 4.72
C ILE A 497 29.83 5.70 5.88
N ALA A 498 28.63 6.13 6.31
CA ALA A 498 27.96 5.47 7.43
C ALA A 498 27.51 4.04 7.08
N LEU A 499 26.96 3.81 5.89
CA LEU A 499 26.57 2.47 5.45
C LEU A 499 27.79 1.55 5.27
N GLN A 500 28.89 2.08 4.72
CA GLN A 500 30.15 1.34 4.59
C GLN A 500 30.78 1.02 5.96
N GLN A 501 30.73 1.94 6.90
CA GLN A 501 31.20 1.72 8.28
C GLN A 501 30.42 0.61 8.97
N CYS A 502 29.10 0.51 8.77
CA CYS A 502 28.30 -0.60 9.30
C CYS A 502 28.82 -1.94 8.77
N ILE A 503 29.06 -2.04 7.47
CA ILE A 503 29.60 -3.27 6.85
C ILE A 503 31.01 -3.58 7.37
N ALA A 504 31.89 -2.57 7.48
CA ALA A 504 33.24 -2.75 8.01
C ALA A 504 33.24 -3.27 9.47
N GLN A 505 32.36 -2.73 10.33
CA GLN A 505 32.21 -3.20 11.71
C GLN A 505 31.72 -4.66 11.77
N ILE A 506 30.79 -5.03 10.89
CA ILE A 506 30.32 -6.42 10.78
C ILE A 506 31.47 -7.37 10.39
N HIS A 507 32.30 -6.97 9.42
CA HIS A 507 33.46 -7.78 9.04
C HIS A 507 34.47 -7.93 10.18
N LEU A 508 34.80 -6.83 10.88
CA LEU A 508 35.69 -6.85 12.04
C LEU A 508 35.19 -7.75 13.17
N ALA A 509 33.87 -7.77 13.42
CA ALA A 509 33.26 -8.62 14.44
C ALA A 509 33.25 -10.11 14.05
N ASN A 510 33.25 -10.42 12.76
CA ASN A 510 33.25 -11.79 12.23
C ASN A 510 34.65 -12.37 11.99
N GLU A 511 35.72 -11.58 12.14
CA GLU A 511 37.09 -12.11 12.08
C GLU A 511 37.37 -13.00 13.31
N PRO A 512 37.84 -14.25 13.11
CA PRO A 512 38.20 -15.11 14.22
C PRO A 512 39.35 -14.47 15.01
N THR A 513 39.16 -14.30 16.32
CA THR A 513 40.20 -13.85 17.23
C THR A 513 41.40 -14.80 17.13
N THR A 514 42.43 -14.39 16.41
CA THR A 514 43.72 -15.08 16.42
C THR A 514 44.30 -14.89 17.82
N ASN A 515 44.16 -15.91 18.66
CA ASN A 515 44.85 -16.04 19.94
C ASN A 515 46.37 -15.98 19.71
N HIS A 516 46.95 -14.79 19.69
CA HIS A 516 48.37 -14.58 19.89
C HIS A 516 48.66 -14.37 21.38
N SER A 517 48.44 -15.41 22.18
CA SER A 517 49.12 -15.58 23.47
C SER A 517 50.32 -16.50 23.28
N LYS A 518 51.35 -16.04 22.54
CA LYS A 518 52.69 -16.62 22.67
C LYS A 518 53.25 -16.20 24.04
N VAL A 519 52.96 -17.02 25.04
CA VAL A 519 53.70 -17.04 26.31
C VAL A 519 55.16 -17.36 25.97
N ALA A 520 56.01 -16.34 25.99
CA ALA A 520 57.45 -16.49 25.88
C ALA A 520 57.96 -17.29 27.09
N ARG A 521 58.23 -18.59 26.90
CA ARG A 521 59.03 -19.38 27.83
C ARG A 521 60.49 -18.89 27.72
N THR A 522 60.90 -18.03 28.64
CA THR A 522 62.30 -17.73 28.91
C THR A 522 63.02 -18.99 29.39
N LYS A 523 64.04 -19.43 28.63
CA LYS A 523 64.97 -20.49 29.05
C LYS A 523 65.88 -19.95 30.17
N PRO A 524 66.19 -20.74 31.21
CA PRO A 524 67.13 -20.33 32.25
C PRO A 524 68.57 -20.48 31.74
N THR A 525 69.35 -19.42 31.87
CA THR A 525 70.79 -19.37 31.59
C THR A 525 71.53 -20.22 32.63
N LYS A 526 72.25 -21.27 32.19
CA LYS A 526 73.23 -21.97 33.03
C LYS A 526 74.46 -21.08 33.20
N SER A 527 74.81 -20.74 34.45
CA SER A 527 76.14 -20.26 34.79
C SER A 527 77.12 -21.43 34.74
N ILE A 528 78.29 -21.20 34.16
CA ILE A 528 79.47 -22.05 34.33
C ILE A 528 80.58 -21.14 34.83
N ARG A 529 81.24 -21.63 35.89
CA ARG A 529 82.42 -21.07 36.54
C ARG A 529 83.63 -21.07 35.63
#